data_AF-A0A1Q3J9S2-F1
#
_entry.id   AF-A0A1Q3J9S2-F1
#
_cell.length_a   1.000
_cell.length_b   1.000
_cell.length_c   1.000
_cell.angle_alpha   90.00
_cell.angle_beta   90.00
_cell.angle_gamma   90.00
#
_symmetry.space_group_name_H-M   'P 1'
#
loop_
_entity.id
_entity.type
_entity.pdbx_description
1 polymer ?
#
loop_
_entity_poly.entity_id
_entity_poly.type
_entity_poly.pdbx_seq_one_letter_code
_entity_poly.pdbx_strand_id
1 'polypeptide(L)'
;MSMNLSWMAIEGADEAAVLERLNLEVDEAPESDSEVYHLMQLPNGWLVIVSSEGREVFEYRAPLAAPDGFTLVSEMSETVMVSSTHAYRNGALEWSVVHDPEVDGHDVRVTGTPPPIFSEIYDELRAGQAAETEQVDHLFDAAWRLSQALSGFDPYDAGVGDWKTLRYRSTGRRGIPLQCSALRPAMNSELLPLILSTGWLLQEDLERTPKEPAWLQFKRRLYDRVERLAILFDDGEDIFIRFRFDVWENSLARKWLISADAPPPRPFWARWIEPRKSASPAKSREEQIAEVVGQACEDVVSIQKFLRGGGADPRLKIGGVARKTWPKLPLPRSM
;
A
#
# COMPACT_ATOMS: atom_id res chain seq x y z
N MET A 1 15.41 24.08 5.77
CA MET A 1 14.85 23.29 4.66
C MET A 1 14.48 21.97 5.28
N SER A 2 13.21 21.57 5.22
CA SER A 2 12.76 20.29 5.82
C SER A 2 13.00 19.16 4.81
N MET A 3 13.60 18.07 5.27
CA MET A 3 13.84 16.87 4.47
C MET A 3 12.57 15.99 4.41
N ASN A 4 12.22 15.56 3.20
CA ASN A 4 11.24 14.51 2.95
C ASN A 4 11.92 13.48 2.05
N LEU A 5 12.17 12.30 2.62
CA LEU A 5 12.93 11.24 1.96
C LEU A 5 12.31 9.90 2.30
N SER A 6 12.10 9.06 1.30
CA SER A 6 11.86 7.65 1.48
C SER A 6 12.96 6.83 0.80
N TRP A 7 13.19 5.63 1.30
CA TRP A 7 14.14 4.72 0.69
C TRP A 7 13.76 3.26 0.87
N MET A 8 14.26 2.45 -0.06
CA MET A 8 14.21 1.01 -0.04
C MET A 8 15.64 0.46 -0.08
N ALA A 9 16.07 -0.19 1.00
CA ALA A 9 17.37 -0.84 1.09
C ALA A 9 17.19 -2.36 0.95
N ILE A 10 17.94 -2.99 0.05
CA ILE A 10 17.78 -4.39 -0.32
C ILE A 10 19.09 -5.13 -0.06
N GLU A 11 19.05 -6.18 0.75
CA GLU A 11 20.23 -6.94 1.15
C GLU A 11 20.70 -7.89 0.04
N GLY A 12 21.98 -7.79 -0.35
CA GLY A 12 22.65 -8.79 -1.19
C GLY A 12 22.08 -8.94 -2.60
N ALA A 13 21.35 -7.93 -3.09
CA ALA A 13 20.65 -8.01 -4.36
C ALA A 13 21.52 -7.62 -5.56
N ASP A 14 21.29 -8.31 -6.68
CA ASP A 14 21.85 -7.93 -7.98
C ASP A 14 21.09 -6.72 -8.54
N GLU A 15 21.83 -5.62 -8.80
CA GLU A 15 21.27 -4.35 -9.29
C GLU A 15 20.41 -4.56 -10.55
N ALA A 16 20.91 -5.31 -11.53
CA ALA A 16 20.21 -5.50 -12.80
C ALA A 16 18.89 -6.26 -12.60
N ALA A 17 18.90 -7.31 -11.78
CA ALA A 17 17.69 -8.07 -11.45
C ALA A 17 16.67 -7.23 -10.66
N VAL A 18 17.11 -6.39 -9.73
CA VAL A 18 16.21 -5.47 -8.99
C VAL A 18 15.58 -4.48 -9.95
N LEU A 19 16.38 -3.81 -10.77
CA LEU A 19 15.90 -2.84 -11.75
C LEU A 19 14.94 -3.47 -12.76
N GLU A 20 15.20 -4.70 -13.22
CA GLU A 20 14.29 -5.46 -14.07
C GLU A 20 12.94 -5.70 -13.38
N ARG A 21 12.94 -6.22 -12.13
CA ARG A 21 11.70 -6.50 -11.38
C ARG A 21 10.89 -5.25 -11.06
N LEU A 22 11.57 -4.13 -10.84
CA LEU A 22 10.95 -2.83 -10.56
C LEU A 22 10.57 -2.06 -11.84
N ASN A 23 10.87 -2.61 -13.02
CA ASN A 23 10.70 -1.94 -14.30
C ASN A 23 11.42 -0.58 -14.38
N LEU A 24 12.57 -0.49 -13.74
CA LEU A 24 13.45 0.69 -13.72
C LEU A 24 14.67 0.45 -14.61
N GLU A 25 15.24 1.55 -15.11
CA GLU A 25 16.55 1.59 -15.75
C GLU A 25 17.31 2.85 -15.33
N VAL A 26 18.63 2.79 -15.46
CA VAL A 26 19.49 3.96 -15.29
C VAL A 26 19.16 4.97 -16.39
N ASP A 27 18.90 6.20 -15.98
CA ASP A 27 18.78 7.34 -16.88
C ASP A 27 20.15 8.00 -17.03
N GLU A 28 20.74 7.87 -18.21
CA GLU A 28 22.05 8.46 -18.53
C GLU A 28 21.96 9.99 -18.80
N ALA A 29 20.76 10.54 -18.96
CA ALA A 29 20.54 11.96 -19.25
C ALA A 29 19.26 12.50 -18.59
N PRO A 30 19.24 12.61 -17.24
CA PRO A 30 18.04 13.03 -16.52
C PRO A 30 17.60 14.45 -16.91
N GLU A 31 16.34 14.58 -17.33
CA GLU A 31 15.66 15.88 -17.42
C GLU A 31 15.23 16.31 -16.00
N SER A 32 15.30 17.62 -15.69
CA SER A 32 15.25 18.13 -14.31
C SER A 32 13.92 17.92 -13.57
N ASP A 33 12.85 17.49 -14.25
CA ASP A 33 11.46 17.59 -13.75
C ASP A 33 10.70 16.25 -13.73
N SER A 34 11.38 15.08 -13.85
CA SER A 34 10.70 13.77 -13.78
C SER A 34 10.65 13.19 -12.35
N GLU A 35 9.77 12.21 -12.09
CA GLU A 35 9.78 11.43 -10.84
C GLU A 35 11.12 10.67 -10.74
N VAL A 36 12.11 11.26 -10.10
CA VAL A 36 13.46 10.73 -10.06
C VAL A 36 13.63 9.82 -8.85
N TYR A 37 13.88 8.53 -9.11
CA TYR A 37 14.47 7.64 -8.12
C TYR A 37 15.99 7.72 -8.25
N HIS A 38 16.71 7.66 -7.13
CA HIS A 38 18.17 7.51 -7.18
C HIS A 38 18.59 6.19 -6.57
N LEU A 39 19.60 5.55 -7.16
CA LEU A 39 20.11 4.27 -6.73
C LEU A 39 21.59 4.35 -6.38
N MET A 40 21.96 3.63 -5.31
CA MET A 40 23.33 3.46 -4.87
C MET A 40 23.57 2.03 -4.41
N GLN A 41 24.74 1.49 -4.73
CA GLN A 41 25.24 0.23 -4.16
C GLN A 41 26.21 0.55 -3.03
N LEU A 42 25.89 0.12 -1.82
CA LEU A 42 26.75 0.26 -0.66
C LEU A 42 27.87 -0.80 -0.64
N PRO A 43 29.07 -0.49 -0.09
CA PRO A 43 30.20 -1.41 -0.03
C PRO A 43 29.93 -2.72 0.74
N ASN A 44 28.95 -2.71 1.64
CA ASN A 44 28.52 -3.87 2.42
C ASN A 44 27.52 -4.78 1.69
N GLY A 45 27.25 -4.53 0.40
CA GLY A 45 26.38 -5.37 -0.43
C GLY A 45 24.90 -4.99 -0.42
N TRP A 46 24.54 -3.87 0.21
CA TRP A 46 23.18 -3.34 0.17
C TRP A 46 22.94 -2.46 -1.06
N LEU A 47 21.80 -2.64 -1.71
CA LEU A 47 21.34 -1.77 -2.79
C LEU A 47 20.27 -0.84 -2.23
N VAL A 48 20.44 0.47 -2.40
CA VAL A 48 19.52 1.49 -1.87
C VAL A 48 18.89 2.25 -3.03
N ILE A 49 17.57 2.38 -3.00
CA ILE A 49 16.79 3.22 -3.90
C ILE A 49 16.09 4.29 -3.07
N VAL A 50 16.26 5.57 -3.40
CA VAL A 50 15.65 6.70 -2.69
C VAL A 50 14.67 7.46 -3.57
N SER A 51 13.70 8.11 -2.94
CA SER A 51 12.73 9.01 -3.57
C SER A 51 12.38 10.16 -2.62
N SER A 52 11.99 11.30 -3.18
CA SER A 52 11.40 12.42 -2.44
C SER A 52 9.90 12.24 -2.15
N GLU A 53 9.29 11.19 -2.70
CA GLU A 53 7.92 10.79 -2.39
C GLU A 53 7.85 10.01 -1.05
N GLY A 54 6.64 9.84 -0.49
CA GLY A 54 6.42 9.11 0.77
C GLY A 54 6.74 7.60 0.65
N ARG A 55 6.84 6.87 1.79
CA ARG A 55 7.22 5.44 1.77
C ARG A 55 6.34 4.57 0.90
N GLU A 56 5.10 5.01 0.66
CA GLU A 56 4.09 4.21 -0.04
C GLU A 56 4.62 3.77 -1.40
N VAL A 57 5.48 4.58 -2.04
CA VAL A 57 6.14 4.24 -3.31
C VAL A 57 6.97 2.97 -3.22
N PHE A 58 7.53 2.65 -2.07
CA PHE A 58 8.39 1.49 -1.88
C PHE A 58 7.68 0.30 -1.26
N GLU A 59 6.61 0.50 -0.49
CA GLU A 59 5.92 -0.62 0.18
C GLU A 59 5.34 -1.65 -0.78
N TYR A 60 4.77 -1.22 -1.91
CA TYR A 60 4.29 -2.15 -2.94
C TYR A 60 5.42 -2.74 -3.79
N ARG A 61 6.61 -2.14 -3.74
CA ARG A 61 7.79 -2.57 -4.50
C ARG A 61 8.69 -3.51 -3.72
N ALA A 62 8.71 -3.44 -2.40
CA ALA A 62 9.57 -4.29 -1.57
C ALA A 62 9.40 -5.80 -1.84
N PRO A 63 8.18 -6.34 -2.03
CA PRO A 63 8.00 -7.75 -2.37
C PRO A 63 8.49 -8.12 -3.78
N LEU A 64 8.56 -7.14 -4.68
CA LEU A 64 9.03 -7.33 -6.06
C LEU A 64 10.54 -7.20 -6.15
N ALA A 65 11.12 -6.27 -5.39
CA ALA A 65 12.55 -5.99 -5.39
C ALA A 65 13.35 -7.25 -4.97
N ALA A 66 12.93 -7.88 -3.88
CA ALA A 66 13.55 -9.09 -3.35
C ALA A 66 12.49 -10.08 -2.81
N PRO A 67 11.82 -10.85 -3.69
CA PRO A 67 10.76 -11.78 -3.31
C PRO A 67 11.21 -12.91 -2.38
N ASP A 68 12.50 -13.27 -2.41
CA ASP A 68 13.12 -14.30 -1.57
C ASP A 68 14.27 -13.72 -0.70
N GLY A 69 14.28 -12.40 -0.50
CA GLY A 69 15.36 -11.69 0.19
C GLY A 69 14.89 -10.85 1.38
N PHE A 70 15.74 -9.93 1.80
CA PHE A 70 15.47 -9.00 2.88
C PHE A 70 15.51 -7.56 2.37
N THR A 71 14.45 -6.80 2.68
CA THR A 71 14.28 -5.42 2.24
C THR A 71 13.82 -4.57 3.41
N LEU A 72 14.41 -3.40 3.57
CA LEU A 72 13.93 -2.35 4.45
C LEU A 72 13.25 -1.27 3.59
N VAL A 73 12.09 -0.81 4.01
CA VAL A 73 11.41 0.37 3.46
C VAL A 73 11.29 1.39 4.57
N SER A 74 11.68 2.63 4.31
CA SER A 74 11.73 3.65 5.35
C SER A 74 11.35 5.01 4.81
N GLU A 75 10.90 5.88 5.71
CA GLU A 75 10.69 7.29 5.43
C GLU A 75 11.13 8.16 6.59
N MET A 76 11.39 9.41 6.22
CA MET A 76 11.64 10.50 7.12
C MET A 76 10.99 11.76 6.53
N SER A 77 10.07 12.35 7.27
CA SER A 77 9.44 13.63 6.95
C SER A 77 9.62 14.60 8.11
N GLU A 78 10.55 15.53 7.96
CA GLU A 78 10.80 16.59 8.94
C GLU A 78 9.66 17.64 8.96
N THR A 79 8.79 17.65 7.94
CA THR A 79 7.65 18.58 7.90
C THR A 79 6.56 18.18 8.90
N VAL A 80 6.28 16.89 9.02
CA VAL A 80 5.27 16.35 9.96
C VAL A 80 5.89 15.57 11.11
N MET A 81 7.23 15.53 11.19
CA MET A 81 7.99 14.79 12.19
C MET A 81 7.61 13.30 12.23
N VAL A 82 7.38 12.71 11.06
CA VAL A 82 7.09 11.27 10.91
C VAL A 82 8.35 10.53 10.46
N SER A 83 8.64 9.41 11.10
CA SER A 83 9.64 8.46 10.62
C SER A 83 9.16 7.03 10.73
N SER A 84 9.52 6.20 9.75
CA SER A 84 9.15 4.79 9.79
C SER A 84 10.17 3.88 9.13
N THR A 85 10.21 2.63 9.57
CA THR A 85 11.03 1.57 8.99
C THR A 85 10.29 0.26 9.08
N HIS A 86 10.13 -0.38 7.93
CA HIS A 86 9.41 -1.62 7.71
C HIS A 86 10.36 -2.64 7.11
N ALA A 87 10.46 -3.80 7.73
CA ALA A 87 11.28 -4.88 7.20
C ALA A 87 10.42 -5.95 6.54
N TYR A 88 10.83 -6.33 5.34
CA TYR A 88 10.22 -7.37 4.55
C TYR A 88 11.22 -8.51 4.40
N ARG A 89 10.77 -9.72 4.69
CA ARG A 89 11.51 -10.95 4.42
C ARG A 89 10.68 -11.84 3.51
N ASN A 90 11.26 -12.29 2.42
CA ASN A 90 10.57 -13.09 1.39
C ASN A 90 9.27 -12.40 0.92
N GLY A 91 9.33 -11.09 0.72
CA GLY A 91 8.19 -10.24 0.33
C GLY A 91 7.06 -10.10 1.35
N ALA A 92 7.20 -10.62 2.56
CA ALA A 92 6.24 -10.46 3.64
C ALA A 92 6.76 -9.51 4.72
N LEU A 93 5.89 -8.64 5.25
CA LEU A 93 6.24 -7.77 6.37
C LEU A 93 6.58 -8.62 7.61
N GLU A 94 7.79 -8.44 8.13
CA GLU A 94 8.36 -9.14 9.29
C GLU A 94 8.19 -8.31 10.56
N TRP A 95 8.54 -7.02 10.51
CA TRP A 95 8.38 -6.07 11.61
C TRP A 95 8.28 -4.64 11.10
N SER A 96 7.78 -3.74 11.94
CA SER A 96 7.81 -2.29 11.69
C SER A 96 8.06 -1.48 12.95
N VAL A 97 8.68 -0.32 12.76
CA VAL A 97 8.93 0.71 13.77
C VAL A 97 8.46 2.02 13.18
N VAL A 98 7.53 2.70 13.84
CA VAL A 98 6.89 3.93 13.34
C VAL A 98 6.82 4.95 14.47
N HIS A 99 7.30 6.16 14.20
CA HIS A 99 7.05 7.33 15.03
C HIS A 99 6.16 8.29 14.24
N ASP A 100 4.98 8.55 14.77
CA ASP A 100 4.04 9.53 14.28
C ASP A 100 3.52 10.33 15.48
N PRO A 101 3.92 11.60 15.65
CA PRO A 101 3.55 12.38 16.82
C PRO A 101 2.05 12.69 16.90
N GLU A 102 1.31 12.61 15.79
CA GLU A 102 -0.14 12.79 15.79
C GLU A 102 -0.89 11.56 16.28
N VAL A 103 -0.29 10.37 16.12
CA VAL A 103 -0.91 9.07 16.47
C VAL A 103 -0.39 8.52 17.79
N ASP A 104 0.92 8.49 17.94
CA ASP A 104 1.63 7.79 19.01
C ASP A 104 2.19 8.78 20.07
N GLY A 105 2.04 10.10 19.83
CA GLY A 105 2.60 11.14 20.70
C GLY A 105 4.13 11.06 20.74
N HIS A 106 4.73 11.13 21.92
CA HIS A 106 6.18 10.98 22.11
C HIS A 106 6.58 9.53 22.39
N ASP A 107 6.10 8.60 21.57
CA ASP A 107 6.50 7.20 21.60
C ASP A 107 6.64 6.62 20.19
N VAL A 108 7.09 5.37 20.11
CA VAL A 108 7.31 4.64 18.86
C VAL A 108 6.44 3.39 18.86
N ARG A 109 5.63 3.24 17.82
CA ARG A 109 4.81 2.05 17.59
C ARG A 109 5.65 0.97 16.94
N VAL A 110 5.66 -0.20 17.57
CA VAL A 110 6.42 -1.37 17.11
C VAL A 110 5.45 -2.51 16.78
N THR A 111 5.63 -3.13 15.62
CA THR A 111 4.93 -4.38 15.26
C THR A 111 5.95 -5.45 14.89
N GLY A 112 5.63 -6.72 15.18
CA GLY A 112 6.56 -7.83 14.97
C GLY A 112 7.70 -7.84 16.00
N THR A 113 8.89 -8.28 15.59
CA THR A 113 10.07 -8.36 16.45
C THR A 113 11.26 -7.74 15.72
N PRO A 114 11.54 -6.43 15.92
CA PRO A 114 12.72 -5.81 15.34
C PRO A 114 14.01 -6.39 15.95
N PRO A 115 15.17 -6.23 15.28
CA PRO A 115 16.45 -6.75 15.77
C PRO A 115 16.86 -6.14 17.12
N PRO A 116 17.67 -6.84 17.94
CA PRO A 116 18.06 -6.37 19.28
C PRO A 116 18.70 -4.97 19.32
N ILE A 117 19.38 -4.55 18.24
CA ILE A 117 19.95 -3.19 18.15
C ILE A 117 18.90 -2.09 18.30
N PHE A 118 17.63 -2.37 17.99
CA PHE A 118 16.55 -1.40 18.17
C PHE A 118 16.35 -1.01 19.64
N SER A 119 16.46 -1.94 20.59
CA SER A 119 16.31 -1.58 22.01
C SER A 119 17.43 -0.65 22.48
N GLU A 120 18.66 -0.85 21.99
CA GLU A 120 19.77 0.03 22.33
C GLU A 120 19.56 1.44 21.78
N ILE A 121 19.13 1.56 20.52
CA ILE A 121 18.78 2.84 19.88
C ILE A 121 17.65 3.53 20.65
N TYR A 122 16.58 2.79 20.96
CA TYR A 122 15.40 3.34 21.63
C TYR A 122 15.73 3.83 23.04
N ASP A 123 16.52 3.07 23.81
CA ASP A 123 16.94 3.45 25.17
C ASP A 123 17.82 4.71 25.15
N GLU A 124 18.72 4.83 24.17
CA GLU A 124 19.56 6.02 23.97
C GLU A 124 18.70 7.26 23.68
N LEU A 125 17.76 7.16 22.73
CA LEU A 125 16.87 8.26 22.35
C LEU A 125 15.94 8.68 23.50
N ARG A 126 15.43 7.70 24.27
CA ARG A 126 14.65 7.97 25.49
C ARG A 126 15.48 8.70 26.55
N ALA A 127 16.75 8.33 26.71
CA ALA A 127 17.64 9.01 27.64
C ALA A 127 17.92 10.46 27.20
N GLY A 128 18.12 10.69 25.90
CA GLY A 128 18.26 12.04 25.31
C GLY A 128 17.01 12.89 25.56
N GLN A 129 15.83 12.33 25.26
CA GLN A 129 14.53 12.97 25.49
C GLN A 129 14.31 13.39 26.95
N ALA A 130 14.80 12.60 27.90
CA ALA A 130 14.66 12.89 29.33
C ALA A 130 15.69 13.91 29.85
N ALA A 131 16.85 14.03 29.19
CA ALA A 131 17.93 14.93 29.58
C ALA A 131 17.75 16.35 29.02
N GLU A 132 17.07 16.50 27.90
CA GLU A 132 16.82 17.80 27.28
C GLU A 132 15.56 18.49 27.82
N THR A 133 15.69 19.80 28.08
CA THR A 133 14.59 20.66 28.48
C THR A 133 13.87 21.31 27.30
N GLU A 134 14.47 21.26 26.11
CA GLU A 134 13.86 21.73 24.86
C GLU A 134 12.95 20.64 24.30
N GLN A 135 11.87 21.02 23.59
CA GLN A 135 10.92 20.09 22.97
C GLN A 135 11.49 19.45 21.69
N VAL A 136 12.69 18.88 21.77
CA VAL A 136 13.27 18.08 20.69
C VAL A 136 12.64 16.71 20.74
N ASP A 137 12.09 16.21 19.64
CA ASP A 137 11.57 14.84 19.57
C ASP A 137 12.69 13.89 19.11
N HIS A 138 13.38 13.29 20.08
CA HIS A 138 14.45 12.34 19.80
C HIS A 138 13.93 11.04 19.20
N LEU A 139 12.65 10.70 19.43
CA LEU A 139 12.08 9.43 18.99
C LEU A 139 11.76 9.43 17.49
N PHE A 140 11.70 10.62 16.87
CA PHE A 140 11.77 10.78 15.42
C PHE A 140 12.96 10.02 14.81
N ASP A 141 14.07 9.88 15.54
CA ASP A 141 15.26 9.24 14.99
C ASP A 141 15.23 7.70 15.03
N ALA A 142 14.29 7.12 15.77
CA ALA A 142 14.30 5.70 16.09
C ALA A 142 14.25 4.81 14.85
N ALA A 143 13.38 5.16 13.89
CA ALA A 143 13.19 4.36 12.69
C ALA A 143 14.39 4.47 11.73
N TRP A 144 14.79 5.69 11.37
CA TRP A 144 15.86 5.87 10.39
C TRP A 144 17.23 5.41 10.93
N ARG A 145 17.51 5.58 12.24
CA ARG A 145 18.71 5.02 12.88
C ARG A 145 18.72 3.50 12.86
N LEU A 146 17.55 2.85 13.02
CA LEU A 146 17.45 1.40 12.89
C LEU A 146 17.75 0.95 11.45
N SER A 147 17.19 1.64 10.44
CA SER A 147 17.51 1.36 9.04
C SER A 147 19.00 1.53 8.76
N GLN A 148 19.61 2.59 9.27
CA GLN A 148 21.05 2.85 9.14
C GLN A 148 21.89 1.75 9.80
N ALA A 149 21.56 1.35 11.03
CA ALA A 149 22.30 0.31 11.75
C ALA A 149 22.30 -1.04 11.01
N LEU A 150 21.24 -1.33 10.25
CA LEU A 150 21.11 -2.59 9.50
C LEU A 150 21.71 -2.52 8.10
N SER A 151 21.43 -1.44 7.36
CA SER A 151 21.81 -1.32 5.95
C SER A 151 23.11 -0.55 5.73
N GLY A 152 23.54 0.27 6.69
CA GLY A 152 24.64 1.23 6.55
C GLY A 152 24.26 2.50 5.78
N PHE A 153 23.01 2.65 5.32
CA PHE A 153 22.56 3.85 4.64
C PHE A 153 22.23 4.98 5.63
N ASP A 154 22.84 6.15 5.43
CA ASP A 154 22.56 7.36 6.20
C ASP A 154 21.78 8.37 5.34
N PRO A 155 20.53 8.73 5.69
CA PRO A 155 19.75 9.70 4.93
C PRO A 155 20.32 11.13 4.98
N TYR A 156 21.15 11.46 5.99
CA TYR A 156 21.80 12.77 6.12
C TYR A 156 23.16 12.85 5.42
N ASP A 157 23.83 11.71 5.20
CA ASP A 157 25.10 11.61 4.45
C ASP A 157 24.92 11.11 3.02
N ALA A 158 23.70 11.22 2.48
CA ALA A 158 23.36 10.83 1.11
C ALA A 158 24.16 11.59 0.02
N GLY A 159 25.05 12.53 0.38
CA GLY A 159 25.91 13.26 -0.56
C GLY A 159 27.22 12.56 -0.93
N VAL A 160 27.58 11.43 -0.29
CA VAL A 160 28.87 10.74 -0.48
C VAL A 160 28.65 9.37 -1.15
N GLY A 161 28.37 9.37 -2.46
CA GLY A 161 28.18 8.12 -3.19
C GLY A 161 28.03 8.29 -4.70
N ASP A 162 28.33 7.22 -5.45
CA ASP A 162 28.11 7.14 -6.90
C ASP A 162 26.63 6.87 -7.18
N TRP A 163 25.82 7.93 -7.13
CA TRP A 163 24.38 7.86 -7.40
C TRP A 163 24.09 7.68 -8.88
N LYS A 164 23.18 6.74 -9.17
CA LYS A 164 22.57 6.57 -10.49
C LYS A 164 21.16 7.13 -10.43
N THR A 165 20.83 8.04 -11.35
CA THR A 165 19.45 8.44 -11.57
C THR A 165 18.73 7.31 -12.29
N LEU A 166 17.54 6.96 -11.80
CA LEU A 166 16.69 5.94 -12.41
C LEU A 166 15.43 6.58 -12.97
N ARG A 167 14.92 5.94 -14.03
CA ARG A 167 13.61 6.19 -14.62
C ARG A 167 12.91 4.86 -14.89
N TYR A 168 11.64 4.91 -15.23
CA TYR A 168 10.97 3.72 -15.75
C TYR A 168 11.49 3.35 -17.14
N ARG A 169 11.57 2.04 -17.40
CA ARG A 169 11.91 1.56 -18.74
C ARG A 169 10.85 2.01 -19.73
N SER A 170 11.24 2.83 -20.69
CA SER A 170 10.42 3.20 -21.85
C SER A 170 10.39 2.02 -22.83
N THR A 171 9.67 0.96 -22.48
CA THR A 171 9.65 -0.21 -23.35
C THR A 171 8.80 0.07 -24.59
N GLY A 172 9.45 0.21 -25.75
CA GLY A 172 8.82 0.03 -27.08
C GLY A 172 8.24 -1.39 -27.30
N ARG A 173 8.34 -2.26 -26.30
CA ARG A 173 7.63 -3.54 -26.13
C ARG A 173 7.17 -3.64 -24.68
N ARG A 174 5.91 -3.31 -24.42
CA ARG A 174 5.20 -3.34 -23.13
C ARG A 174 5.68 -4.49 -22.21
N GLY A 175 6.73 -4.23 -21.43
CA GLY A 175 7.08 -4.95 -20.23
C GLY A 175 6.16 -4.43 -19.13
N ILE A 176 5.64 -5.35 -18.32
CA ILE A 176 4.59 -5.11 -17.33
C ILE A 176 4.99 -3.95 -16.42
N PRO A 177 4.30 -2.80 -16.51
CA PRO A 177 4.35 -1.82 -15.46
C PRO A 177 3.50 -2.37 -14.32
N LEU A 178 4.05 -2.51 -13.10
CA LEU A 178 3.19 -2.37 -11.90
C LEU A 178 2.96 -0.88 -11.64
N GLN A 179 2.59 -0.17 -12.71
CA GLN A 179 2.07 1.17 -12.67
C GLN A 179 0.64 1.07 -13.19
N CYS A 180 -0.31 1.27 -12.27
CA CYS A 180 -1.65 1.68 -12.62
C CYS A 180 -1.69 3.08 -13.23
N SER A 181 -0.91 3.31 -14.29
CA SER A 181 -0.62 4.65 -14.82
C SER A 181 -1.83 5.31 -15.46
N ALA A 182 -2.78 4.52 -15.97
CA ALA A 182 -4.05 5.02 -16.48
C ALA A 182 -5.25 4.57 -15.64
N LEU A 183 -5.20 3.39 -15.01
CA LEU A 183 -6.29 2.92 -14.16
C LEU A 183 -6.41 3.73 -12.86
N ARG A 184 -5.29 4.10 -12.21
CA ARG A 184 -5.33 4.85 -10.96
C ARG A 184 -5.83 6.29 -11.14
N PRO A 185 -5.42 7.05 -12.17
CA PRO A 185 -6.05 8.33 -12.49
C PRO A 185 -7.55 8.21 -12.78
N ALA A 186 -7.97 7.20 -13.56
CA ALA A 186 -9.40 6.98 -13.84
C ALA A 186 -10.20 6.58 -12.58
N MET A 187 -9.60 5.80 -11.67
CA MET A 187 -10.20 5.54 -10.35
C MET A 187 -10.29 6.81 -9.51
N ASN A 188 -9.25 7.65 -9.51
CA ASN A 188 -9.23 8.91 -8.76
C ASN A 188 -10.25 9.93 -9.28
N SER A 189 -10.59 9.91 -10.58
CA SER A 189 -11.58 10.82 -11.16
C SER A 189 -13.03 10.37 -10.92
N GLU A 190 -13.30 9.06 -10.88
CA GLU A 190 -14.67 8.53 -10.85
C GLU A 190 -14.95 7.67 -9.61
N LEU A 191 -14.19 6.60 -9.43
CA LEU A 191 -14.46 5.57 -8.43
C LEU A 191 -14.21 6.05 -6.99
N LEU A 192 -13.07 6.66 -6.72
CA LEU A 192 -12.73 7.10 -5.36
C LEU A 192 -13.65 8.23 -4.88
N PRO A 193 -13.95 9.28 -5.68
CA PRO A 193 -14.92 10.29 -5.30
C PRO A 193 -16.31 9.69 -5.01
N LEU A 194 -16.75 8.71 -5.79
CA LEU A 194 -18.00 7.98 -5.52
C LEU A 194 -17.96 7.29 -4.16
N ILE A 195 -16.90 6.53 -3.86
CA ILE A 195 -16.75 5.83 -2.57
C ILE A 195 -16.76 6.82 -1.41
N LEU A 196 -15.94 7.89 -1.48
CA LEU A 196 -15.84 8.91 -0.44
C LEU A 196 -17.17 9.66 -0.24
N SER A 197 -17.89 10.00 -1.32
CA SER A 197 -19.19 10.69 -1.26
C SER A 197 -20.24 9.91 -0.46
N THR A 198 -20.03 8.60 -0.29
CA THR A 198 -20.95 7.73 0.43
C THR A 198 -20.58 7.55 1.90
N GLY A 199 -19.62 8.34 2.40
CA GLY A 199 -19.24 8.41 3.80
C GLY A 199 -18.20 7.38 4.22
N TRP A 200 -17.55 6.72 3.26
CA TRP A 200 -16.37 5.90 3.53
C TRP A 200 -15.13 6.78 3.61
N LEU A 201 -14.26 6.50 4.57
CA LEU A 201 -13.00 7.20 4.75
C LEU A 201 -11.87 6.29 4.31
N LEU A 202 -10.94 6.83 3.52
CA LEU A 202 -9.71 6.12 3.19
C LEU A 202 -8.98 5.78 4.50
N GLN A 203 -8.43 4.57 4.59
CA GLN A 203 -7.56 4.18 5.70
C GLN A 203 -6.14 4.27 5.19
N GLU A 204 -5.39 5.24 5.73
CA GLU A 204 -3.97 5.46 5.39
C GLU A 204 -3.08 4.38 6.02
N ASP A 205 -3.54 3.76 7.11
CA ASP A 205 -2.91 2.59 7.68
C ASP A 205 -3.88 1.90 8.67
N LEU A 206 -3.51 0.70 9.14
CA LEU A 206 -4.06 -0.04 10.30
C LEU A 206 -4.85 -1.33 9.98
N GLU A 207 -4.23 -2.43 10.40
CA GLU A 207 -4.73 -3.82 10.46
C GLU A 207 -4.52 -4.69 9.20
N ARG A 208 -3.38 -4.58 8.53
CA ARG A 208 -2.93 -5.66 7.63
C ARG A 208 -2.53 -6.87 8.48
N THR A 209 -3.22 -7.99 8.32
CA THR A 209 -2.59 -9.28 8.61
C THR A 209 -1.54 -9.58 7.53
N PRO A 210 -0.34 -10.08 7.85
CA PRO A 210 0.76 -10.31 6.89
C PRO A 210 0.45 -11.17 5.67
N LYS A 211 -0.74 -11.80 5.63
CA LYS A 211 -1.20 -12.70 4.56
C LYS A 211 -2.09 -12.03 3.51
N GLU A 212 -2.50 -10.76 3.69
CA GLU A 212 -3.41 -10.09 2.77
C GLU A 212 -2.65 -9.22 1.74
N PRO A 213 -3.08 -9.22 0.45
CA PRO A 213 -2.49 -8.35 -0.58
C PRO A 213 -2.50 -6.86 -0.19
N ALA A 214 -1.82 -6.00 -0.96
CA ALA A 214 -1.91 -4.55 -0.78
C ALA A 214 -3.23 -4.01 -1.34
N TRP A 215 -4.33 -4.21 -0.61
CA TRP A 215 -5.63 -3.64 -0.98
C TRP A 215 -5.71 -2.17 -0.53
N LEU A 216 -6.29 -1.30 -1.35
CA LEU A 216 -6.71 0.06 -0.95
C LEU A 216 -7.92 -0.06 -0.02
N GLN A 217 -7.82 0.41 1.22
CA GLN A 217 -8.84 0.16 2.24
C GLN A 217 -9.62 1.42 2.60
N PHE A 218 -10.92 1.24 2.79
CA PHE A 218 -11.84 2.25 3.24
C PHE A 218 -12.62 1.73 4.42
N LYS A 219 -12.95 2.61 5.36
CA LYS A 219 -13.70 2.28 6.56
C LYS A 219 -14.80 3.29 6.80
N ARG A 220 -15.93 2.80 7.27
CA ARG A 220 -17.05 3.62 7.69
C ARG A 220 -17.58 3.10 9.01
N ARG A 221 -17.69 3.99 10.01
CA ARG A 221 -18.31 3.68 11.29
C ARG A 221 -19.75 4.18 11.29
N LEU A 222 -20.67 3.29 11.60
CA LEU A 222 -22.08 3.57 11.83
C LEU A 222 -22.40 3.28 13.31
N TYR A 223 -23.54 3.75 13.80
CA TYR A 223 -23.88 3.68 15.22
C TYR A 223 -23.72 2.27 15.83
N ASP A 224 -24.17 1.23 15.11
CA ASP A 224 -24.19 -0.16 15.57
C ASP A 224 -23.13 -1.06 14.92
N ARG A 225 -22.42 -0.59 13.88
CA ARG A 225 -21.51 -1.41 13.08
C ARG A 225 -20.38 -0.63 12.45
N VAL A 226 -19.32 -1.35 12.12
CA VAL A 226 -18.21 -0.85 11.31
C VAL A 226 -18.16 -1.65 10.02
N GLU A 227 -17.95 -0.93 8.93
CA GLU A 227 -17.86 -1.48 7.58
C GLU A 227 -16.46 -1.21 7.03
N ARG A 228 -15.87 -2.20 6.37
CA ARG A 228 -14.60 -2.13 5.63
C ARG A 228 -14.86 -2.47 4.16
N LEU A 229 -14.25 -1.70 3.26
CA LEU A 229 -14.26 -1.93 1.83
C LEU A 229 -12.81 -1.89 1.38
N ALA A 230 -12.34 -2.97 0.78
CA ALA A 230 -11.00 -3.11 0.27
C ALA A 230 -11.06 -3.24 -1.24
N ILE A 231 -10.14 -2.60 -1.95
CA ILE A 231 -10.00 -2.64 -3.41
C ILE A 231 -8.66 -3.22 -3.80
N LEU A 232 -8.66 -4.25 -4.64
CA LEU A 232 -7.47 -4.77 -5.31
C LEU A 232 -7.61 -4.47 -6.80
N PHE A 233 -6.58 -3.90 -7.41
CA PHE A 233 -6.63 -3.49 -8.81
C PHE A 233 -5.28 -3.74 -9.50
N ASP A 234 -5.35 -3.93 -10.81
CA ASP A 234 -4.20 -4.16 -11.70
C ASP A 234 -4.61 -3.72 -13.12
N ASP A 235 -3.69 -3.09 -13.84
CA ASP A 235 -3.84 -2.71 -15.25
C ASP A 235 -2.70 -3.25 -16.12
N GLY A 236 -2.15 -4.42 -15.73
CA GLY A 236 -1.36 -5.31 -16.57
C GLY A 236 -2.19 -5.95 -17.69
N GLU A 237 -1.80 -7.10 -18.24
CA GLU A 237 -2.45 -7.67 -19.44
C GLU A 237 -3.99 -7.79 -19.31
N ASP A 238 -4.46 -8.16 -18.12
CA ASP A 238 -5.87 -8.17 -17.74
C ASP A 238 -6.15 -6.99 -16.79
N ILE A 239 -6.86 -5.95 -17.26
CA ILE A 239 -7.29 -4.85 -16.38
C ILE A 239 -8.39 -5.38 -15.46
N PHE A 240 -8.24 -5.19 -14.15
CA PHE A 240 -9.29 -5.52 -13.19
C PHE A 240 -9.34 -4.59 -11.99
N ILE A 241 -10.53 -4.48 -11.41
CA ILE A 241 -10.79 -3.96 -10.07
C ILE A 241 -11.59 -5.02 -9.33
N ARG A 242 -11.22 -5.32 -8.09
CA ARG A 242 -11.88 -6.29 -7.21
C ARG A 242 -12.19 -5.66 -5.88
N PHE A 243 -13.33 -6.04 -5.32
CA PHE A 243 -13.78 -5.58 -4.02
C PHE A 243 -13.86 -6.72 -3.03
N ARG A 244 -13.47 -6.41 -1.80
CA ARG A 244 -13.78 -7.20 -0.61
C ARG A 244 -14.43 -6.27 0.38
N PHE A 245 -15.48 -6.72 1.05
CA PHE A 245 -16.11 -5.92 2.09
C PHE A 245 -16.41 -6.75 3.32
N ASP A 246 -16.28 -6.10 4.46
CA ASP A 246 -16.47 -6.71 5.76
C ASP A 246 -17.30 -5.82 6.66
N VAL A 247 -18.06 -6.45 7.54
CA VAL A 247 -18.94 -5.77 8.47
C VAL A 247 -18.82 -6.46 9.82
N TRP A 248 -18.63 -5.70 10.87
CA TRP A 248 -18.64 -6.20 12.25
C TRP A 248 -19.39 -5.25 13.17
N GLU A 249 -19.86 -5.77 14.30
CA GLU A 249 -20.52 -4.97 15.34
C GLU A 249 -19.56 -3.88 15.84
N ASN A 250 -20.07 -2.66 16.03
CA ASN A 250 -19.32 -1.55 16.64
C ASN A 250 -19.28 -1.74 18.16
N SER A 251 -18.69 -2.85 18.59
CA SER A 251 -18.55 -3.25 20.00
C SER A 251 -17.11 -3.68 20.26
N LEU A 252 -16.69 -3.63 21.53
CA LEU A 252 -15.34 -4.04 21.95
C LEU A 252 -15.00 -5.49 21.56
N ALA A 253 -16.01 -6.34 21.28
CA ALA A 253 -15.83 -7.73 20.92
C ALA A 253 -15.62 -8.00 19.41
N ARG A 254 -15.71 -6.97 18.53
CA ARG A 254 -15.52 -7.08 17.07
C ARG A 254 -16.17 -8.32 16.44
N LYS A 255 -17.46 -8.53 16.71
CA LYS A 255 -18.16 -9.69 16.20
C LYS A 255 -18.47 -9.53 14.71
N TRP A 256 -17.86 -10.37 13.89
CA TRP A 256 -18.04 -10.38 12.44
C TRP A 256 -19.48 -10.69 12.06
N LEU A 257 -20.07 -9.81 11.25
CA LEU A 257 -21.41 -9.94 10.70
C LEU A 257 -21.34 -10.48 9.28
N ILE A 258 -20.50 -9.88 8.44
CA ILE A 258 -20.30 -10.26 7.03
C ILE A 258 -18.81 -10.14 6.66
N SER A 259 -18.34 -11.08 5.84
CA SER A 259 -17.10 -10.99 5.07
C SER A 259 -17.41 -11.56 3.69
N ALA A 260 -17.08 -10.81 2.64
CA ALA A 260 -17.54 -11.09 1.30
C ALA A 260 -16.56 -10.58 0.25
N ASP A 261 -16.23 -11.44 -0.72
CA ASP A 261 -15.59 -11.03 -1.96
C ASP A 261 -16.64 -10.77 -3.05
N ALA A 262 -16.44 -9.72 -3.85
CA ALA A 262 -17.12 -9.60 -5.13
C ALA A 262 -16.48 -10.59 -6.12
N PRO A 263 -17.27 -11.37 -6.88
CA PRO A 263 -16.72 -12.37 -7.80
C PRO A 263 -15.90 -11.70 -8.90
N PRO A 264 -14.92 -12.41 -9.48
CA PRO A 264 -14.20 -11.89 -10.62
C PRO A 264 -15.15 -11.62 -11.79
N PRO A 265 -14.92 -10.58 -12.60
CA PRO A 265 -15.75 -10.23 -13.75
C PRO A 265 -15.83 -11.37 -14.79
N ARG A 266 -14.85 -12.29 -14.79
CA ARG A 266 -14.93 -13.58 -15.51
C ARG A 266 -14.56 -14.75 -14.60
N PRO A 267 -15.35 -15.83 -14.56
CA PRO A 267 -14.93 -17.05 -13.89
C PRO A 267 -13.71 -17.65 -14.60
N PHE A 268 -12.72 -18.11 -13.84
CA PHE A 268 -11.49 -18.70 -14.42
C PHE A 268 -11.78 -19.89 -15.35
N TRP A 269 -12.88 -20.63 -15.11
CA TRP A 269 -13.32 -21.76 -15.93
C TRP A 269 -13.97 -21.34 -17.26
N ALA A 270 -14.54 -20.14 -17.36
CA ALA A 270 -15.13 -19.64 -18.61
C ALA A 270 -14.08 -19.38 -19.70
N ARG A 271 -12.80 -19.24 -19.31
CA ARG A 271 -11.63 -19.14 -20.23
C ARG A 271 -11.37 -20.41 -21.04
N TRP A 272 -11.88 -21.57 -20.60
CA TRP A 272 -11.59 -22.86 -21.21
C TRP A 272 -12.71 -23.37 -22.13
N ILE A 273 -13.88 -22.72 -22.13
CA ILE A 273 -15.10 -23.26 -22.75
C ILE A 273 -15.54 -22.44 -23.97
N GLU A 274 -15.22 -21.15 -24.04
CA GLU A 274 -15.58 -20.32 -25.18
C GLU A 274 -14.44 -20.25 -26.21
N PRO A 275 -14.62 -20.77 -27.44
CA PRO A 275 -13.69 -20.48 -28.51
C PRO A 275 -13.71 -18.97 -28.74
N ARG A 276 -12.53 -18.35 -28.87
CA ARG A 276 -12.35 -16.92 -29.22
C ARG A 276 -13.32 -16.54 -30.35
N LYS A 277 -14.50 -16.02 -30.00
CA LYS A 277 -15.43 -15.49 -31.00
C LYS A 277 -14.74 -14.32 -31.68
N SER A 278 -14.76 -14.39 -33.00
CA SER A 278 -14.12 -13.50 -33.95
C SER A 278 -14.25 -12.02 -33.58
N ALA A 279 -13.15 -11.31 -33.80
CA ALA A 279 -12.89 -9.91 -33.48
C ALA A 279 -14.04 -8.93 -33.79
N SER A 280 -14.65 -8.40 -32.73
CA SER A 280 -14.93 -6.96 -32.69
C SER A 280 -13.60 -6.20 -32.73
N PRO A 281 -13.53 -4.97 -33.27
CA PRO A 281 -12.30 -4.19 -33.23
C PRO A 281 -11.79 -4.16 -31.79
N ALA A 282 -10.51 -4.45 -31.61
CA ALA A 282 -9.91 -4.48 -30.29
C ALA A 282 -10.12 -3.10 -29.65
N LYS A 283 -10.97 -3.02 -28.62
CA LYS A 283 -11.24 -1.79 -27.86
C LYS A 283 -9.93 -1.13 -27.48
N SER A 284 -9.87 0.20 -27.55
CA SER A 284 -8.67 0.92 -27.13
C SER A 284 -8.38 0.64 -25.65
N ARG A 285 -7.14 0.85 -25.22
CA ARG A 285 -6.76 0.60 -23.82
C ARG A 285 -7.54 1.50 -22.87
N GLU A 286 -7.77 2.75 -23.27
CA GLU A 286 -8.56 3.74 -22.54
C GLU A 286 -10.03 3.31 -22.41
N GLU A 287 -10.63 2.78 -23.47
CA GLU A 287 -12.00 2.24 -23.44
C GLU A 287 -12.13 1.04 -22.50
N GLN A 288 -11.12 0.16 -22.47
CA GLN A 288 -11.10 -0.97 -21.53
C GLN A 288 -10.99 -0.51 -20.08
N ILE A 289 -10.17 0.52 -19.80
CA ILE A 289 -10.03 1.10 -18.47
C ILE A 289 -11.34 1.77 -18.04
N ALA A 290 -11.94 2.59 -18.90
CA ALA A 290 -13.22 3.25 -18.63
C ALA A 290 -14.34 2.22 -18.38
N GLU A 291 -14.37 1.11 -19.12
CA GLU A 291 -15.32 0.01 -18.89
C GLU A 291 -15.11 -0.67 -17.54
N VAL A 292 -13.87 -0.94 -17.14
CA VAL A 292 -13.56 -1.55 -15.84
C VAL A 292 -13.87 -0.60 -14.69
N VAL A 293 -13.56 0.68 -14.80
CA VAL A 293 -13.90 1.71 -13.79
C VAL A 293 -15.41 1.90 -13.70
N GLY A 294 -16.11 1.98 -14.84
CA GLY A 294 -17.56 2.07 -14.88
C GLY A 294 -18.24 0.87 -14.21
N GLN A 295 -17.76 -0.34 -14.49
CA GLN A 295 -18.26 -1.55 -13.82
C GLN A 295 -17.97 -1.51 -12.31
N ALA A 296 -16.80 -1.04 -11.90
CA ALA A 296 -16.43 -0.90 -10.49
C ALA A 296 -17.32 0.11 -9.75
N CYS A 297 -17.71 1.21 -10.40
CA CYS A 297 -18.67 2.17 -9.86
C CYS A 297 -20.05 1.52 -9.63
N GLU A 298 -20.54 0.73 -10.58
CA GLU A 298 -21.78 -0.03 -10.42
C GLU A 298 -21.70 -1.05 -9.28
N ASP A 299 -20.56 -1.69 -9.11
CA ASP A 299 -20.32 -2.66 -8.04
C ASP A 299 -20.35 -1.97 -6.67
N VAL A 300 -19.76 -0.78 -6.52
CA VAL A 300 -19.85 0.03 -5.29
C VAL A 300 -21.30 0.38 -4.96
N VAL A 301 -22.09 0.81 -5.94
CA VAL A 301 -23.52 1.10 -5.75
C VAL A 301 -24.28 -0.15 -5.29
N SER A 302 -23.96 -1.31 -5.88
CA SER A 302 -24.54 -2.60 -5.53
C SER A 302 -24.19 -3.01 -4.09
N ILE A 303 -22.91 -2.87 -3.71
CA ILE A 303 -22.42 -3.16 -2.35
C ILE A 303 -23.15 -2.26 -1.34
N GLN A 304 -23.33 -0.98 -1.64
CA GLN A 304 -24.06 -0.08 -0.74
C GLN A 304 -25.53 -0.46 -0.58
N LYS A 305 -26.20 -0.84 -1.68
CA LYS A 305 -27.59 -1.31 -1.62
C LYS A 305 -27.70 -2.56 -0.75
N PHE A 306 -26.74 -3.47 -0.87
CA PHE A 306 -26.65 -4.66 -0.03
C PHE A 306 -26.42 -4.30 1.45
N LEU A 307 -25.44 -3.44 1.77
CA LEU A 307 -25.12 -3.02 3.14
C LEU A 307 -26.25 -2.22 3.82
N ARG A 308 -27.09 -1.51 3.04
CA ARG A 308 -28.23 -0.73 3.56
C ARG A 308 -29.49 -1.56 3.76
N GLY A 309 -29.76 -2.56 2.91
CA GLY A 309 -31.06 -3.23 2.87
C GLY A 309 -31.04 -4.75 2.81
N GLY A 310 -29.86 -5.38 2.80
CA GLY A 310 -29.70 -6.84 2.72
C GLY A 310 -30.21 -7.47 1.42
N GLY A 311 -30.55 -6.65 0.41
CA GLY A 311 -31.10 -7.13 -0.86
C GLY A 311 -30.05 -7.86 -1.68
N ALA A 312 -30.36 -9.08 -2.09
CA ALA A 312 -29.51 -9.84 -3.01
C ALA A 312 -29.39 -9.10 -4.35
N ASP A 313 -28.19 -8.61 -4.67
CA ASP A 313 -27.87 -8.18 -6.04
C ASP A 313 -27.27 -9.40 -6.77
N PRO A 314 -27.87 -9.87 -7.87
CA PRO A 314 -27.37 -11.03 -8.61
C PRO A 314 -25.96 -10.81 -9.20
N ARG A 315 -25.47 -9.56 -9.28
CA ARG A 315 -24.08 -9.24 -9.67
C ARG A 315 -23.08 -9.51 -8.54
N LEU A 316 -23.52 -9.40 -7.28
CA LEU A 316 -22.70 -9.69 -6.11
C LEU A 316 -22.79 -11.17 -5.76
N LYS A 317 -21.84 -11.99 -6.25
CA LYS A 317 -21.67 -13.37 -5.75
C LYS A 317 -20.79 -13.37 -4.51
N ILE A 318 -21.43 -13.27 -3.36
CA ILE A 318 -20.77 -13.31 -2.06
C ILE A 318 -20.15 -14.70 -1.82
N GLY A 319 -18.82 -14.79 -1.78
CA GLY A 319 -18.06 -15.96 -1.30
C GLY A 319 -17.65 -15.80 0.17
N GLY A 320 -17.68 -16.87 0.97
CA GLY A 320 -17.04 -16.92 2.30
C GLY A 320 -17.88 -16.44 3.50
N VAL A 321 -19.21 -16.55 3.48
CA VAL A 321 -20.05 -15.95 4.54
C VAL A 321 -19.97 -16.69 5.89
N ALA A 322 -19.70 -15.95 6.97
CA ALA A 322 -19.97 -16.41 8.33
C ALA A 322 -21.48 -16.45 8.68
N ARG A 323 -22.34 -15.66 7.99
CA ARG A 323 -23.82 -15.71 8.09
C ARG A 323 -24.53 -15.37 6.77
N LYS A 324 -25.34 -16.30 6.23
CA LYS A 324 -26.07 -16.18 4.94
C LYS A 324 -27.08 -15.02 4.84
N THR A 325 -27.35 -14.27 5.90
CA THR A 325 -28.35 -13.20 5.93
C THR A 325 -27.91 -12.08 6.88
N TRP A 326 -28.17 -10.83 6.49
CA TRP A 326 -28.03 -9.66 7.35
C TRP A 326 -28.77 -9.90 8.68
N PRO A 327 -28.18 -9.60 9.86
CA PRO A 327 -28.93 -9.62 11.11
C PRO A 327 -30.15 -8.71 10.96
N LYS A 328 -31.32 -9.11 11.47
CA LYS A 328 -32.48 -8.21 11.51
C LYS A 328 -32.05 -6.95 12.26
N LEU A 329 -31.86 -5.84 11.54
CA LEU A 329 -31.58 -4.55 12.15
C LEU A 329 -32.69 -4.30 13.20
N PRO A 330 -32.36 -3.93 14.45
CA PRO A 330 -33.39 -3.42 15.33
C PRO A 330 -34.00 -2.21 14.62
N LEU A 331 -35.32 -2.25 14.39
CA LEU A 331 -36.06 -1.13 13.81
C LEU A 331 -35.67 0.14 14.59
N PRO A 332 -35.43 1.28 13.92
CA PRO A 332 -35.22 2.53 14.63
C PRO A 332 -36.39 2.70 15.60
N ARG A 333 -36.07 2.87 16.89
CA ARG A 333 -37.09 3.25 17.87
C ARG A 333 -37.72 4.53 17.33
N SER A 334 -39.00 4.45 16.99
CA SER A 334 -39.81 5.60 16.64
C SER A 334 -39.64 6.66 17.73
N MET A 335 -39.15 7.85 17.35
CA MET A 335 -39.37 9.05 18.16
C MET A 335 -40.86 9.37 18.19
#